data_AF-A0A379LSI7-F1
#
_entry.id   AF-A0A379LSI7-F1
#
_cell.length_a   1.000
_cell.length_b   1.000
_cell.length_c   1.000
_cell.angle_alpha   90.00
_cell.angle_beta   90.00
_cell.angle_gamma   90.00
#
_symmetry.space_group_name_H-M   'P 1'
#
loop_
_entity.id
_entity.type
_entity.pdbx_description
1 polymer ?
#
loop_
_entity_poly.entity_id
_entity_poly.type
_entity_poly.pdbx_seq_one_letter_code
_entity_poly.pdbx_strand_id
1 'polypeptide(L)'
;MRTGELVVKYRPELDGFVTTNHKGATGSGIAMLEKIGAGTVDMGEIQIHPTVEQTTSYLVSESIRGGGAILVSQAGERFYNEMETRDKVSAQIIALPEKSAWIVFDEQVRMNNKAADEYIAKALWSARHRGGTGGEAQHE
;
A
#
# COMPACT_ATOMS: atom_id res chain seq x y z
N MET A 1 -14.30 -4.46 -3.08
CA MET A 1 -15.37 -3.50 -3.45
C MET A 1 -14.96 -2.12 -2.97
N ARG A 2 -15.50 -1.04 -3.54
CA ARG A 2 -15.22 0.34 -3.14
C ARG A 2 -16.10 0.82 -1.99
N THR A 3 -17.36 0.40 -1.94
CA THR A 3 -18.32 0.89 -0.94
C THR A 3 -17.89 0.46 0.45
N GLY A 4 -17.53 1.44 1.29
CA GLY A 4 -17.22 1.22 2.70
C GLY A 4 -18.33 0.47 3.42
N GLU A 5 -19.61 0.81 3.18
CA GLU A 5 -20.74 0.19 3.87
C GLU A 5 -20.84 -1.33 3.69
N LEU A 6 -20.69 -1.84 2.45
CA LEU A 6 -20.79 -3.28 2.19
C LEU A 6 -19.54 -4.02 2.68
N VAL A 7 -18.37 -3.38 2.60
CA VAL A 7 -17.11 -3.92 3.14
C VAL A 7 -17.20 -3.99 4.67
N VAL A 8 -17.58 -2.90 5.33
CA VAL A 8 -17.73 -2.77 6.79
C VAL A 8 -18.84 -3.69 7.32
N LYS A 9 -19.91 -3.94 6.55
CA LYS A 9 -20.94 -4.92 6.91
C LYS A 9 -20.35 -6.31 7.12
N TYR A 10 -19.41 -6.75 6.29
CA TYR A 10 -18.83 -8.10 6.35
C TYR A 10 -17.49 -8.15 7.10
N ARG A 11 -16.75 -7.04 7.16
CA ARG A 11 -15.43 -6.89 7.79
C ARG A 11 -15.32 -5.51 8.46
N PRO A 12 -15.92 -5.31 9.65
CA PRO A 12 -15.97 -4.01 10.32
C PRO A 12 -14.60 -3.39 10.61
N GLU A 13 -13.58 -4.21 10.81
CA GLU A 13 -12.21 -3.76 11.06
C GLU A 13 -11.54 -3.07 9.87
N LEU A 14 -12.15 -3.15 8.68
CA LEU A 14 -11.70 -2.45 7.47
C LEU A 14 -12.31 -1.05 7.33
N ASP A 15 -13.04 -0.56 8.33
CA ASP A 15 -13.56 0.81 8.32
C ASP A 15 -12.41 1.84 8.21
N GLY A 16 -12.62 2.85 7.37
CA GLY A 16 -11.62 3.88 7.07
C GLY A 16 -10.48 3.45 6.14
N PHE A 17 -10.39 2.19 5.69
CA PHE A 17 -9.37 1.77 4.74
C PHE A 17 -9.60 2.35 3.34
N VAL A 18 -8.51 2.73 2.68
CA VAL A 18 -8.55 3.19 1.29
C VAL A 18 -8.74 2.03 0.31
N THR A 19 -9.28 2.33 -0.86
CA THR A 19 -9.61 1.34 -1.88
C THR A 19 -8.98 1.69 -3.21
N THR A 20 -8.31 0.72 -3.81
CA THR A 20 -7.69 0.81 -5.13
C THR A 20 -8.70 0.60 -6.26
N ASN A 21 -9.96 0.27 -5.93
CA ASN A 21 -10.99 -0.02 -6.92
C ASN A 21 -11.57 1.25 -7.56
N HIS A 22 -11.91 1.13 -8.84
CA HIS A 22 -12.63 2.15 -9.60
C HIS A 22 -13.99 2.52 -8.95
N LYS A 23 -14.52 3.71 -9.27
CA LYS A 23 -15.73 4.27 -8.64
C LYS A 23 -16.99 3.38 -8.77
N GLY A 24 -17.08 2.59 -9.84
CA GLY A 24 -18.22 1.70 -10.13
C GLY A 24 -18.24 0.38 -9.35
N ALA A 25 -17.19 0.04 -8.59
CA ALA A 25 -17.11 -1.22 -7.84
C ALA A 25 -17.94 -1.21 -6.54
N THR A 26 -19.20 -0.80 -6.60
CA THR A 26 -20.04 -0.46 -5.44
C THR A 26 -20.75 -1.65 -4.78
N GLY A 27 -20.73 -2.83 -5.41
CA GLY A 27 -21.49 -3.99 -4.94
C GLY A 27 -22.98 -3.98 -5.34
N SER A 28 -23.41 -3.03 -6.18
CA SER A 28 -24.83 -2.91 -6.61
C SER A 28 -25.37 -4.19 -7.26
N GLY A 29 -24.54 -4.94 -8.00
CA GLY A 29 -24.93 -6.22 -8.59
C GLY A 29 -25.31 -7.27 -7.54
N ILE A 30 -24.55 -7.36 -6.45
CA ILE A 30 -24.82 -8.29 -5.35
C ILE A 30 -26.12 -7.91 -4.66
N ALA A 31 -26.30 -6.62 -4.36
CA ALA A 31 -27.53 -6.12 -3.74
C ALA A 31 -28.78 -6.36 -4.61
N MET A 32 -28.66 -6.29 -5.94
CA MET A 32 -29.76 -6.63 -6.86
C MET A 32 -30.10 -8.12 -6.84
N LEU A 33 -29.09 -8.98 -6.80
CA LEU A 33 -29.27 -10.43 -6.77
C LEU A 33 -29.84 -10.92 -5.44
N GLU A 34 -29.38 -10.38 -4.31
CA GLU A 34 -29.93 -10.68 -2.98
C GLU A 34 -31.43 -10.32 -2.90
N LYS A 35 -31.86 -9.21 -3.53
CA LYS A 35 -33.28 -8.80 -3.56
C LYS A 35 -34.19 -9.78 -4.29
N ILE A 36 -33.67 -10.56 -5.23
CA ILE A 36 -34.43 -11.60 -5.95
C ILE A 36 -34.23 -12.99 -5.35
N GLY A 37 -33.65 -13.09 -4.14
CA GLY A 37 -33.48 -14.33 -3.40
C GLY A 37 -32.25 -15.15 -3.80
N ALA A 38 -31.30 -14.58 -4.55
CA ALA A 38 -30.04 -15.26 -4.82
C ALA A 38 -29.20 -15.38 -3.53
N GLY A 39 -28.58 -16.55 -3.34
CA GLY A 39 -27.62 -16.76 -2.26
C GLY A 39 -26.26 -16.13 -2.57
N THR A 40 -25.49 -15.83 -1.52
CA THR A 40 -24.08 -15.40 -1.60
C THR A 40 -23.21 -16.39 -0.83
N VAL A 41 -21.93 -16.46 -1.19
CA VAL A 41 -20.92 -17.28 -0.51
C VAL A 41 -19.67 -16.43 -0.28
N ASP A 42 -18.95 -16.69 0.81
CA ASP A 42 -17.64 -16.10 1.11
C ASP A 42 -17.59 -14.57 1.10
N MET A 43 -18.70 -13.91 1.45
CA MET A 43 -18.81 -12.44 1.46
C MET A 43 -17.84 -11.75 2.43
N GLY A 44 -17.32 -12.48 3.43
CA GLY A 44 -16.29 -12.01 4.37
C GLY A 44 -14.85 -12.07 3.84
N GLU A 45 -14.62 -12.75 2.71
CA GLU A 45 -13.29 -12.94 2.14
C GLU A 45 -12.84 -11.70 1.34
N ILE A 46 -12.58 -10.61 2.07
CA ILE A 46 -12.16 -9.32 1.53
C ILE A 46 -10.63 -9.22 1.61
N GLN A 47 -9.99 -9.15 0.44
CA GLN A 47 -8.54 -8.95 0.34
C GLN A 47 -8.18 -7.46 0.47
N ILE A 48 -7.20 -7.19 1.32
CA ILE A 48 -6.49 -5.90 1.39
C ILE A 48 -5.13 -6.01 0.68
N HIS A 49 -4.68 -4.90 0.11
CA HIS A 49 -3.35 -4.82 -0.48
C HIS A 49 -2.40 -4.12 0.50
N PRO A 50 -1.24 -4.72 0.85
CA PRO A 50 -0.38 -4.21 1.93
C PRO A 50 0.25 -2.86 1.62
N THR A 51 0.54 -2.59 0.34
CA THR A 51 1.29 -1.43 -0.11
C THR A 51 0.40 -0.53 -0.97
N VAL A 52 -0.38 0.32 -0.31
CA VAL A 52 -1.24 1.34 -0.94
C VAL A 52 -0.93 2.68 -0.30
N GLU A 53 -0.70 3.69 -1.13
CA GLU A 53 -0.53 5.06 -0.64
C GLU A 53 -1.89 5.61 -0.22
N GLN A 54 -1.98 6.08 1.03
CA GLN A 54 -3.24 6.36 1.71
C GLN A 54 -3.92 7.64 1.19
N THR A 55 -3.19 8.58 0.60
CA THR A 55 -3.77 9.85 0.14
C THR A 55 -4.39 9.71 -1.25
N THR A 56 -3.67 9.05 -2.15
CA THR A 56 -3.99 8.92 -3.58
C THR A 56 -4.66 7.59 -3.91
N SER A 57 -4.71 6.65 -2.96
CA SER A 57 -5.12 5.25 -3.17
C SER A 57 -4.31 4.55 -4.27
N TYR A 58 -3.09 5.04 -4.53
CA TYR A 58 -2.24 4.48 -5.56
C TYR A 58 -1.55 3.22 -5.05
N LEU A 59 -1.65 2.15 -5.84
CA LEU A 59 -1.10 0.85 -5.48
C LEU A 59 0.40 0.83 -5.80
N VAL A 60 1.22 0.52 -4.81
CA VAL A 60 2.62 0.20 -5.03
C VAL A 60 2.73 -1.30 -5.28
N SER A 61 3.27 -1.65 -6.44
CA SER A 61 3.30 -3.01 -6.95
C SER A 61 4.11 -3.94 -6.06
N GLU A 62 3.64 -5.17 -5.90
CA GLU A 62 4.38 -6.25 -5.24
C GLU A 62 5.71 -6.56 -5.94
N SER A 63 5.83 -6.25 -7.24
CA SER A 63 7.11 -6.37 -7.95
C SER A 63 8.21 -5.48 -7.39
N ILE A 64 7.88 -4.40 -6.67
CA ILE A 64 8.87 -3.56 -5.98
C ILE A 64 9.46 -4.31 -4.78
N ARG A 65 8.61 -4.96 -3.97
CA ARG A 65 9.05 -5.85 -2.87
C ARG A 65 9.85 -7.04 -3.42
N GLY A 66 9.32 -7.72 -4.43
CA GLY A 66 10.00 -8.84 -5.10
C GLY A 66 11.32 -8.46 -5.79
N GLY A 67 11.49 -7.18 -6.14
CA GLY A 67 12.72 -6.63 -6.70
C GLY A 67 13.82 -6.38 -5.68
N GLY A 68 13.54 -6.48 -4.37
CA GLY A 68 14.49 -6.25 -3.29
C GLY A 68 14.20 -5.03 -2.42
N ALA A 69 13.04 -4.38 -2.60
CA ALA A 69 12.62 -3.31 -1.70
C ALA A 69 12.32 -3.86 -0.29
N ILE A 70 12.67 -3.07 0.72
CA ILE A 70 12.41 -3.39 2.13
C ILE A 70 11.31 -2.51 2.70
N LEU A 71 10.62 -3.03 3.72
CA LEU A 71 9.65 -2.29 4.51
C LEU A 71 10.29 -1.81 5.79
N VAL A 72 10.16 -0.51 6.07
CA VAL A 72 10.81 0.15 7.20
C VAL A 72 9.76 0.94 8.00
N SER A 73 9.78 0.78 9.33
CA SER A 73 8.94 1.57 10.22
C SER A 73 9.40 3.03 10.27
N GLN A 74 8.61 3.91 10.88
CA GLN A 74 8.98 5.31 11.09
C GLN A 74 10.17 5.46 12.04
N ALA A 75 10.47 4.43 12.84
CA ALA A 75 11.69 4.35 13.64
C ALA A 75 12.95 4.01 12.82
N GLY A 76 12.80 3.69 11.53
CA GLY A 76 13.91 3.34 10.66
C GLY A 76 14.30 1.85 10.70
N GLU A 77 13.46 0.99 11.27
CA GLU A 77 13.75 -0.43 11.46
C GLU A 77 12.92 -1.32 10.52
N ARG A 78 13.53 -2.40 10.03
CA ARG A 78 12.78 -3.48 9.38
C ARG A 78 12.01 -4.25 10.42
N PHE A 79 10.77 -4.63 10.10
CA PHE A 79 9.87 -5.26 11.07
C PHE A 79 9.28 -6.58 10.58
N TYR A 80 9.45 -6.94 9.30
CA TYR A 80 8.89 -8.18 8.75
C TYR A 80 9.57 -8.66 7.47
N ASN A 81 9.27 -9.89 7.05
CA ASN A 81 9.67 -10.42 5.74
C ASN A 81 8.71 -9.90 4.65
N GLU A 82 9.25 -9.15 3.70
CA GLU A 82 8.50 -8.49 2.63
C GLU A 82 7.93 -9.46 1.59
N MET A 83 8.39 -10.73 1.57
CA MET A 83 7.96 -11.76 0.62
C MET A 83 6.86 -12.69 1.16
N GLU A 84 6.39 -12.46 2.38
CA GLU A 84 5.24 -13.19 2.93
C GLU A 84 3.92 -12.81 2.22
N THR A 85 2.87 -13.58 2.52
CA THR A 85 1.55 -13.37 1.95
C THR A 85 0.96 -12.00 2.34
N ARG A 86 0.12 -11.44 1.45
CA ARG A 86 -0.42 -10.07 1.58
C ARG A 86 -1.14 -9.82 2.89
N ASP A 87 -1.89 -10.80 3.38
CA ASP A 87 -2.58 -10.77 4.67
C ASP A 87 -1.59 -10.61 5.83
N LYS A 88 -0.52 -11.41 5.86
CA LYS A 88 0.51 -11.34 6.91
C LYS A 88 1.27 -10.02 6.87
N VAL A 89 1.72 -9.60 5.69
CA VAL A 89 2.44 -8.32 5.55
C VAL A 89 1.53 -7.16 5.94
N SER A 90 0.26 -7.16 5.53
CA SER A 90 -0.70 -6.11 5.91
C SER A 90 -0.92 -6.08 7.42
N ALA A 91 -1.10 -7.24 8.05
CA ALA A 91 -1.29 -7.34 9.51
C ALA A 91 -0.12 -6.73 10.28
N GLN A 92 1.11 -6.93 9.81
CA GLN A 92 2.30 -6.37 10.45
C GLN A 92 2.42 -4.85 10.24
N ILE A 93 2.03 -4.32 9.08
CA ILE A 93 1.97 -2.86 8.85
C ILE A 93 0.90 -2.23 9.76
N ILE A 94 -0.28 -2.85 9.89
CA ILE A 94 -1.38 -2.37 10.73
C ILE A 94 -1.01 -2.42 12.22
N ALA A 95 -0.16 -3.37 12.63
CA ALA A 95 0.32 -3.50 14.00
C ALA A 95 1.34 -2.42 14.40
N LEU A 96 1.93 -1.69 13.44
CA LEU A 96 2.77 -0.53 13.75
C LEU A 96 1.93 0.58 14.40
N PRO A 97 2.49 1.35 15.35
CA PRO A 97 1.78 2.47 15.97
C PRO A 97 1.18 3.43 14.93
N GLU A 98 1.91 3.65 13.83
CA GLU A 98 1.58 4.60 12.77
C GLU A 98 0.70 3.99 11.67
N LYS A 99 0.41 2.68 11.78
CA LYS A 99 -0.38 1.89 10.81
C LYS A 99 0.06 2.05 9.36
N SER A 100 1.33 2.37 9.15
CA SER A 100 1.92 2.67 7.85
C SER A 100 3.42 2.38 7.90
N ALA A 101 4.03 2.15 6.74
CA ALA A 101 5.46 1.88 6.62
C ALA A 101 6.05 2.57 5.39
N TRP A 102 7.36 2.81 5.41
CA TRP A 102 8.12 3.25 4.25
C TRP A 102 8.55 2.05 3.40
N ILE A 103 8.45 2.22 2.08
CA ILE A 103 9.05 1.30 1.12
C ILE A 103 10.38 1.92 0.70
N VAL A 104 11.48 1.21 0.96
CA VAL A 104 12.84 1.68 0.65
C VAL A 104 13.46 0.74 -0.37
N PHE A 105 13.99 1.30 -1.45
CA PHE A 105 14.68 0.56 -2.50
C PHE A 105 15.76 1.42 -3.11
N ASP A 106 16.73 0.76 -3.76
CA ASP A 106 17.85 1.43 -4.40
C ASP A 106 17.62 1.66 -5.90
N GLU A 107 18.62 2.22 -6.56
CA GLU A 107 18.61 2.50 -7.99
C GLU A 107 18.48 1.23 -8.83
N GLN A 108 19.02 0.09 -8.38
CA GLN A 108 18.94 -1.16 -9.10
C GLN A 108 17.49 -1.66 -9.17
N VAL A 109 16.75 -1.61 -8.05
CA VAL A 109 15.32 -1.93 -8.04
C VAL A 109 14.54 -0.99 -8.95
N ARG A 110 14.86 0.31 -8.93
CA ARG A 110 14.21 1.31 -9.81
C ARG A 110 14.41 0.95 -11.29
N MET A 111 15.65 0.73 -11.71
CA MET A 111 15.99 0.46 -13.12
C MET A 111 15.39 -0.85 -13.62
N ASN A 112 15.23 -1.85 -12.75
CA ASN A 112 14.65 -3.14 -13.10
C ASN A 112 13.10 -3.14 -13.06
N ASN A 113 12.47 -2.07 -12.58
CA ASN A 113 11.03 -2.01 -12.40
C ASN A 113 10.48 -0.67 -12.86
N LYS A 114 9.98 -0.60 -14.10
CA LYS A 114 9.44 0.63 -14.71
C LYS A 114 8.34 1.31 -13.87
N ALA A 115 7.63 0.55 -13.02
CA ALA A 115 6.63 1.14 -12.12
C ALA A 115 7.25 2.09 -11.09
N ALA A 116 8.53 1.91 -10.74
CA ALA A 116 9.26 2.79 -9.83
C ALA A 116 9.31 4.24 -10.35
N ASP A 117 9.49 4.41 -11.67
CA ASP A 117 9.53 5.73 -12.31
C ASP A 117 8.17 6.44 -12.22
N GLU A 118 7.07 5.69 -12.27
CA GLU A 118 5.72 6.24 -12.10
C GLU A 118 5.51 6.77 -10.67
N TYR A 119 6.02 6.08 -9.64
CA TYR A 119 5.93 6.55 -8.25
C TYR A 119 6.71 7.84 -8.03
N ILE A 120 7.90 7.94 -8.64
CA ILE A 120 8.76 9.14 -8.55
C ILE A 120 8.13 10.33 -9.27
N ALA A 121 7.60 10.11 -10.48
CA ALA A 121 6.91 11.16 -11.26
C ALA A 121 5.67 11.71 -10.52
N LYS A 122 5.02 10.88 -9.70
CA LYS A 122 3.86 11.27 -8.87
C LYS A 122 4.25 11.93 -7.54
N ALA A 123 5.54 12.20 -7.32
CA ALA A 123 6.08 12.77 -6.09
C ALA A 123 5.78 11.94 -4.82
N LEU A 124 5.58 10.62 -4.95
CA LEU A 124 5.36 9.71 -3.81
C LEU A 124 6.69 9.29 -3.13
N TRP A 125 7.71 10.14 -3.17
CA TRP A 125 9.05 9.83 -2.70
C TRP A 125 9.65 10.99 -1.90
N SER A 126 10.57 10.67 -0.98
CA SER A 126 11.41 11.67 -0.33
C SER A 126 12.88 11.24 -0.44
N ALA A 127 13.71 12.11 -1.02
CA ALA A 127 15.16 11.93 -1.05
C ALA A 127 15.74 12.40 0.27
N ARG A 128 16.59 11.59 0.89
CA ARG A 128 17.60 12.11 1.80
C ARG A 128 18.97 11.72 1.24
N HIS A 129 19.60 12.65 0.53
CA HIS A 129 21.01 12.53 0.18
C HIS A 129 21.80 12.68 1.49
N ARG A 130 22.67 11.71 1.81
CA ARG A 130 23.70 11.95 2.84
C ARG A 130 24.67 12.97 2.24
N GLY A 131 24.41 14.25 2.48
CA GLY A 131 25.41 15.29 2.30
C GLY A 131 26.58 14.96 3.22
N GLY A 132 27.69 14.52 2.63
CA GLY A 132 28.96 14.43 3.31
C GLY A 132 29.37 15.82 3.77
N THR A 133 29.64 15.94 5.07
CA THR A 133 30.35 17.07 5.67
C THR A 133 31.71 17.22 4.99
N GLY A 134 32.00 18.40 4.43
CA GLY A 134 33.32 18.72 3.92
C GLY A 134 33.42 20.15 3.40
N GLY A 135 33.91 21.05 4.25
CA GLY A 135 34.84 22.11 3.87
C GLY A 135 34.26 23.41 3.29
N GLU A 136 34.52 24.49 4.03
CA GLU A 136 34.47 25.89 3.61
C GLU A 136 35.17 26.14 2.26
N ALA A 137 34.59 27.02 1.44
CA ALA A 137 35.32 28.13 0.82
C ALA A 137 34.31 29.21 0.38
N GLN A 138 34.33 30.32 1.09
CA GLN A 138 33.94 31.62 0.55
C GLN A 138 34.95 31.99 -0.56
N HIS A 139 34.50 32.61 -1.65
CA HIS A 139 35.07 33.85 -2.19
C HIS A 139 34.32 34.25 -3.47
N GLU A 140 33.78 35.48 -3.40
CA GLU A 140 33.53 36.48 -4.46
C GLU A 140 32.74 36.12 -5.73
#